data_AF-J0KZY7-F1
#
_entry.id   AF-J0KZY7-F1
#
_cell.length_a   1.000
_cell.length_b   1.000
_cell.length_c   1.000
_cell.angle_alpha   90.00
_cell.angle_beta   90.00
_cell.angle_gamma   90.00
#
_symmetry.space_group_name_H-M   'P 1'
#
loop_
_entity.id
_entity.type
_entity.pdbx_description
1 polymer ?
#
loop_
_entity_poly.entity_id
_entity_poly.type
_entity_poly.pdbx_seq_one_letter_code
_entity_poly.pdbx_strand_id
1 'polypeptide(L)'
;MTEYKKGDKVVVEIDEIDADKLKENYNLDIYNNQVLGKLEDFQPAQEKIKMTVEEKKEFDKLASMSPLCALLKVDKDTQPILYNKLWHGHGDDKASNQFEFIKALEHPELIEVVHEDVKTVKVAGLYLWKYKNEYKLVADFDMRNENYYFTKRELKKINELEQFKHVDLVGAWEDGE
;
A
#
# COMPACT_ATOMS: atom_id res chain seq x y z
N MET A 1 19.73 -29.81 16.77
CA MET A 1 19.90 -30.02 15.31
C MET A 1 18.67 -30.74 14.82
N THR A 2 17.96 -30.17 13.86
CA THR A 2 16.78 -30.80 13.26
C THR A 2 17.25 -31.98 12.41
N GLU A 3 16.74 -33.17 12.69
CA GLU A 3 17.13 -34.39 11.98
C GLU A 3 16.24 -34.58 10.75
N TYR A 4 16.81 -34.52 9.55
CA TYR A 4 16.08 -34.66 8.28
C TYR A 4 16.02 -36.13 7.85
N LYS A 5 14.88 -36.55 7.30
CA LYS A 5 14.66 -37.93 6.83
C LYS A 5 14.48 -37.97 5.31
N LYS A 6 14.80 -39.12 4.71
CA LYS A 6 14.57 -39.36 3.28
C LYS A 6 13.09 -39.15 2.95
N GLY A 7 12.81 -38.23 2.02
CA GLY A 7 11.46 -37.84 1.62
C GLY A 7 10.97 -36.52 2.20
N ASP A 8 11.69 -35.93 3.16
CA ASP A 8 11.40 -34.57 3.64
C ASP A 8 11.61 -33.56 2.51
N LYS A 9 10.69 -32.59 2.40
CA LYS A 9 10.84 -31.41 1.55
C LYS A 9 11.48 -30.31 2.38
N VAL A 10 12.58 -29.74 1.90
CA VAL A 10 13.36 -28.72 2.61
C VAL A 10 13.59 -27.50 1.74
N VAL A 11 13.83 -26.36 2.38
CA VAL A 11 14.28 -25.14 1.72
C VAL A 11 15.79 -25.05 1.88
N VAL A 12 16.49 -24.79 0.78
CA VAL A 12 17.95 -24.75 0.73
C VAL A 12 18.41 -23.42 0.17
N GLU A 13 19.52 -22.92 0.71
CA GLU A 13 20.28 -21.80 0.16
C GLU A 13 21.29 -22.34 -0.86
N ILE A 14 21.17 -21.89 -2.11
CA ILE A 14 22.06 -22.26 -3.20
C ILE A 14 22.64 -20.99 -3.83
N ASP A 15 23.85 -21.10 -4.35
CA ASP A 15 24.46 -20.02 -5.12
C ASP A 15 23.95 -19.99 -6.57
N GLU A 16 24.29 -18.94 -7.30
CA GLU A 16 23.85 -18.77 -8.70
C GLU A 16 24.39 -19.89 -9.63
N ILE A 17 25.57 -20.43 -9.34
CA ILE A 17 26.21 -21.47 -10.17
C ILE A 17 25.43 -22.79 -10.04
N ASP A 18 25.07 -23.16 -8.81
CA ASP A 18 24.29 -24.35 -8.52
C ASP A 18 22.82 -24.18 -8.96
N ALA A 19 22.27 -22.97 -8.89
CA ALA A 19 20.96 -22.66 -9.46
C ALA A 19 20.91 -22.89 -10.98
N ASP A 20 21.96 -22.54 -11.71
CA ASP A 20 22.04 -22.79 -13.16
C ASP A 20 22.17 -24.29 -13.49
N LYS A 21 22.93 -25.05 -12.69
CA LYS A 21 23.01 -26.53 -12.83
C LYS A 21 21.65 -27.21 -12.63
N LEU A 22 20.82 -26.70 -11.70
CA LEU A 22 19.46 -27.24 -11.50
C LEU A 22 18.55 -27.00 -12.70
N LYS A 23 18.70 -25.87 -13.41
CA LYS A 23 17.96 -25.61 -14.67
C LYS A 23 18.31 -26.61 -15.76
N GLU A 24 19.52 -27.16 -15.72
CA GLU A 24 20.01 -28.19 -16.63
C GLU A 24 19.74 -29.64 -16.15
N ASN A 25 18.91 -29.83 -15.11
CA ASN A 25 18.55 -31.14 -14.51
C ASN A 25 19.72 -31.94 -13.90
N TYR A 26 20.76 -31.27 -13.40
CA TYR A 26 21.80 -31.95 -12.60
C TYR A 26 21.34 -32.20 -11.16
N ASN A 27 21.77 -33.32 -10.59
CA ASN A 27 21.64 -33.57 -9.16
C ASN A 27 22.72 -32.77 -8.41
N LEU A 28 22.32 -32.06 -7.35
CA LEU A 28 23.24 -31.34 -6.46
C LEU A 28 23.42 -32.10 -5.15
N ASP A 29 24.66 -32.11 -4.66
CA ASP A 29 24.97 -32.49 -3.29
C ASP A 29 24.68 -31.29 -2.38
N ILE A 30 23.66 -31.42 -1.53
CA ILE A 30 23.28 -30.38 -0.56
C ILE A 30 23.88 -30.71 0.80
N TYR A 31 24.59 -29.75 1.38
CA TYR A 31 25.15 -29.88 2.72
C TYR A 31 24.17 -29.36 3.78
N ASN A 32 24.21 -29.91 4.99
CA ASN A 32 23.29 -29.54 6.09
C ASN A 32 23.31 -28.04 6.44
N ASN A 33 24.45 -27.35 6.25
CA ASN A 33 24.57 -25.91 6.49
C ASN A 33 23.85 -25.06 5.43
N GLN A 34 23.47 -25.64 4.29
CA GLN A 34 22.66 -24.98 3.26
C GLN A 34 21.17 -25.18 3.50
N VAL A 35 20.76 -26.08 4.39
CA VAL A 35 19.35 -26.33 4.67
C VAL A 35 18.81 -25.28 5.64
N LEU A 36 17.92 -24.41 5.16
CA LEU A 36 17.31 -23.34 5.95
C LEU A 36 16.19 -23.87 6.87
N GLY A 37 15.58 -25.01 6.51
CA GLY A 37 14.57 -25.70 7.32
C GLY A 37 13.66 -26.57 6.47
N LYS A 38 12.58 -27.12 7.06
CA LYS A 38 11.61 -27.92 6.29
C LYS A 38 10.63 -27.01 5.58
N LEU A 39 10.16 -27.42 4.40
CA LEU A 39 9.21 -26.62 3.60
C LEU A 39 7.92 -26.26 4.37
N GLU A 40 7.49 -27.12 5.30
CA GLU A 40 6.32 -26.87 6.17
C GLU A 40 6.51 -25.66 7.10
N ASP A 41 7.75 -25.34 7.45
CA ASP A 41 8.13 -24.18 8.28
C ASP A 41 8.18 -22.88 7.44
N PHE A 42 8.31 -23.01 6.12
CA PHE A 42 8.32 -21.90 5.16
C PHE A 42 6.91 -21.72 4.60
N GLN A 43 5.98 -21.32 5.46
CA GLN A 43 4.71 -20.76 5.01
C GLN A 43 5.03 -19.51 4.17
N PRO A 44 4.48 -19.36 2.95
CA PRO A 44 4.61 -18.11 2.22
C PRO A 44 4.13 -16.97 3.12
N ALA A 45 4.91 -15.89 3.19
CA ALA A 45 4.53 -14.73 3.96
C ALA A 45 3.11 -14.32 3.55
N GLN A 46 2.20 -14.27 4.53
CA GLN A 46 0.81 -13.99 4.26
C GLN A 46 0.71 -12.62 3.57
N GLU A 47 0.03 -12.59 2.42
CA GLU A 47 -0.14 -11.35 1.66
C GLU A 47 -0.85 -10.31 2.52
N LYS A 48 -0.24 -9.11 2.61
CA LYS A 48 -0.76 -8.02 3.42
C LYS A 48 -1.85 -7.26 2.67
N ILE A 49 -2.88 -6.86 3.41
CA ILE A 49 -3.98 -6.04 2.93
C ILE A 49 -3.51 -4.59 2.95
N LYS A 50 -3.27 -4.04 1.76
CA LYS A 50 -2.76 -2.68 1.60
C LYS A 50 -3.88 -1.67 1.85
N MET A 51 -3.61 -0.71 2.72
CA MET A 51 -4.50 0.41 3.01
C MET A 51 -3.77 1.74 2.92
N THR A 52 -4.41 2.78 2.39
CA THR A 52 -3.89 4.14 2.56
C THR A 52 -4.01 4.62 4.01
N VAL A 53 -3.31 5.70 4.37
CA VAL A 53 -3.42 6.31 5.71
C VAL A 53 -4.86 6.68 6.05
N GLU A 54 -5.60 7.25 5.09
CA GLU A 54 -6.99 7.66 5.32
C GLU A 54 -7.95 6.47 5.36
N GLU A 55 -7.72 5.42 4.55
CA GLU A 55 -8.44 4.15 4.69
C GLU A 55 -8.23 3.53 6.07
N LYS A 56 -6.99 3.52 6.55
CA LYS A 56 -6.66 2.99 7.87
C LYS A 56 -7.36 3.77 8.99
N LYS A 57 -7.43 5.10 8.88
CA LYS A 57 -8.18 5.94 9.84
C LYS A 57 -9.67 5.61 9.85
N GLU A 58 -10.28 5.41 8.69
CA GLU A 58 -11.69 4.99 8.61
C GLU A 58 -11.89 3.56 9.14
N PHE A 59 -10.93 2.67 8.88
CA PHE A 59 -10.93 1.30 9.39
C PHE A 59 -10.84 1.24 10.91
N ASP A 60 -9.93 2.02 11.51
CA ASP A 60 -9.71 2.04 12.96
C ASP A 60 -10.91 2.55 13.75
N LYS A 61 -11.78 3.37 13.14
CA LYS A 61 -13.05 3.79 13.74
C LYS A 61 -14.04 2.63 13.89
N LEU A 62 -13.87 1.58 13.09
CA LEU A 62 -14.76 0.41 13.05
C LEU A 62 -14.12 -0.83 13.69
N ALA A 63 -12.82 -0.81 13.95
CA ALA A 63 -12.04 -1.94 14.49
C ALA A 63 -12.50 -2.45 15.87
N SER A 64 -13.23 -1.64 16.63
CA SER A 64 -13.81 -2.04 17.92
C SER A 64 -15.14 -2.79 17.79
N MET A 65 -15.70 -2.91 16.59
CA MET A 65 -16.98 -3.57 16.34
C MET A 65 -16.77 -5.02 15.91
N SER A 66 -17.80 -5.86 16.03
CA SER A 66 -17.74 -7.20 15.41
C SER A 66 -17.66 -7.05 13.89
N PRO A 67 -16.97 -7.97 13.18
CA PRO A 67 -16.68 -7.79 11.76
C PRO A 67 -17.90 -7.55 10.87
N LEU A 68 -18.99 -8.29 11.11
CA LEU A 68 -20.25 -8.12 10.37
C LEU A 68 -20.90 -6.76 10.68
N CYS A 69 -20.86 -6.31 11.94
CA CYS A 69 -21.41 -5.01 12.32
C CYS A 69 -20.59 -3.86 11.72
N ALA A 70 -19.26 -3.97 11.73
CA ALA A 70 -18.37 -3.02 11.08
C ALA A 70 -18.69 -2.88 9.59
N LEU A 71 -18.82 -4.01 8.87
CA LEU A 71 -19.13 -4.03 7.44
C LEU A 71 -20.46 -3.31 7.13
N LEU A 72 -21.50 -3.59 7.91
CA LEU A 72 -22.83 -2.98 7.75
C LEU A 72 -22.85 -1.49 8.12
N LYS A 73 -21.87 -1.02 8.88
CA LYS A 73 -21.74 0.38 9.30
C LYS A 73 -20.92 1.23 8.33
N VAL A 74 -20.20 0.63 7.38
CA VAL A 74 -19.50 1.40 6.36
C VAL A 74 -20.51 2.11 5.46
N ASP A 75 -20.59 3.43 5.60
CA ASP A 75 -21.46 4.28 4.81
C ASP A 75 -20.68 5.39 4.06
N LYS A 76 -21.28 5.88 2.98
CA LYS A 76 -20.65 6.86 2.08
C LYS A 76 -20.39 8.21 2.76
N ASP A 77 -21.17 8.58 3.76
CA ASP A 77 -21.12 9.91 4.38
C ASP A 77 -20.09 9.96 5.51
N THR A 78 -19.89 8.85 6.23
CA THR A 78 -19.02 8.78 7.41
C THR A 78 -17.70 8.03 7.17
N GLN A 79 -17.67 7.05 6.24
CA GLN A 79 -16.47 6.37 5.77
C GLN A 79 -16.43 6.33 4.23
N PRO A 80 -16.39 7.50 3.56
CA PRO A 80 -16.43 7.57 2.10
C PRO A 80 -15.32 6.78 1.41
N ILE A 81 -14.14 6.63 2.02
CA ILE A 81 -12.98 6.02 1.37
C ILE A 81 -13.10 4.50 1.42
N LEU A 82 -13.36 3.93 2.59
CA LEU A 82 -13.67 2.52 2.74
C LEU A 82 -14.91 2.15 1.93
N TYR A 83 -16.00 2.93 2.00
CA TYR A 83 -17.22 2.68 1.24
C TYR A 83 -16.94 2.55 -0.27
N ASN A 84 -16.10 3.42 -0.82
CA ASN A 84 -15.71 3.34 -2.22
C ASN A 84 -14.84 2.11 -2.52
N LYS A 85 -13.81 1.84 -1.71
CA LYS A 85 -12.95 0.65 -1.87
C LYS A 85 -13.76 -0.64 -1.84
N LEU A 86 -14.70 -0.70 -0.91
CA LEU A 86 -15.56 -1.82 -0.65
C LEU A 86 -16.60 -2.00 -1.78
N TRP A 87 -17.41 -0.98 -2.10
CA TRP A 87 -18.59 -1.15 -2.98
C TRP A 87 -18.41 -0.68 -4.43
N HIS A 88 -17.35 0.06 -4.72
CA HIS A 88 -17.10 0.67 -6.03
C HIS A 88 -15.81 0.16 -6.70
N GLY A 89 -15.31 -1.01 -6.30
CA GLY A 89 -14.30 -1.76 -7.05
C GLY A 89 -14.76 -2.08 -8.49
N HIS A 90 -13.81 -2.22 -9.40
CA HIS A 90 -14.07 -2.62 -10.78
C HIS A 90 -14.24 -4.15 -10.86
N GLY A 91 -15.31 -4.66 -11.48
CA GLY A 91 -15.49 -6.10 -11.75
C GLY A 91 -15.91 -6.95 -10.53
N ASP A 92 -15.39 -8.18 -10.46
CA ASP A 92 -15.71 -9.21 -9.46
C ASP A 92 -15.11 -8.94 -8.05
N ASP A 93 -14.30 -7.89 -7.92
CA ASP A 93 -13.50 -7.58 -6.73
C ASP A 93 -14.32 -7.14 -5.50
N LYS A 94 -15.61 -6.82 -5.67
CA LYS A 94 -16.45 -6.29 -4.58
C LYS A 94 -16.58 -7.26 -3.40
N ALA A 95 -16.83 -8.54 -3.69
CA ALA A 95 -16.92 -9.55 -2.65
C ALA A 95 -15.54 -9.80 -2.02
N SER A 96 -14.47 -9.82 -2.82
CA SER A 96 -13.10 -9.96 -2.32
C SER A 96 -12.73 -8.87 -1.32
N ASN A 97 -13.05 -7.61 -1.64
CA ASN A 97 -12.76 -6.47 -0.78
C ASN A 97 -13.54 -6.52 0.54
N GLN A 98 -14.77 -7.05 0.54
CA GLN A 98 -15.55 -7.31 1.76
C GLN A 98 -14.85 -8.32 2.67
N PHE A 99 -14.45 -9.44 2.08
CA PHE A 99 -13.78 -10.50 2.81
C PHE A 99 -12.43 -10.06 3.35
N GLU A 100 -11.63 -9.33 2.57
CA GLU A 100 -10.38 -8.75 3.05
C GLU A 100 -10.61 -7.78 4.21
N PHE A 101 -11.63 -6.93 4.14
CA PHE A 101 -11.94 -6.02 5.24
C PHE A 101 -12.36 -6.77 6.51
N ILE A 102 -13.22 -7.78 6.42
CA ILE A 102 -13.57 -8.64 7.57
C ILE A 102 -12.31 -9.33 8.12
N LYS A 103 -11.49 -9.93 7.24
CA LYS A 103 -10.25 -10.61 7.62
C LYS A 103 -9.29 -9.67 8.34
N ALA A 104 -9.16 -8.43 7.87
CA ALA A 104 -8.34 -7.40 8.50
C ALA A 104 -8.84 -6.99 9.88
N LEU A 105 -10.16 -7.02 10.12
CA LEU A 105 -10.74 -6.74 11.45
C LEU A 105 -10.39 -7.83 12.46
N GLU A 106 -10.36 -9.08 12.02
CA GLU A 106 -9.98 -10.23 12.85
C GLU A 106 -8.45 -10.34 13.03
N HIS A 107 -7.70 -9.89 12.02
CA HIS A 107 -6.24 -9.98 11.96
C HIS A 107 -5.61 -8.64 11.52
N PRO A 108 -5.56 -7.62 12.41
CA PRO A 108 -5.01 -6.30 12.08
C PRO A 108 -3.54 -6.31 11.67
N GLU A 109 -2.78 -7.33 12.08
CA GLU A 109 -1.37 -7.56 11.69
C GLU A 109 -1.18 -7.77 10.17
N LEU A 110 -2.26 -8.11 9.46
CA LEU A 110 -2.25 -8.26 8.01
C LEU A 110 -2.31 -6.92 7.28
N ILE A 111 -2.57 -5.81 7.98
CA ILE A 111 -2.69 -4.51 7.33
C ILE A 111 -1.30 -3.94 7.08
N GLU A 112 -1.08 -3.52 5.84
CA GLU A 112 0.07 -2.69 5.44
C GLU A 112 -0.43 -1.29 5.13
N VAL A 113 0.04 -0.28 5.87
CA VAL A 113 -0.28 1.11 5.56
C VAL A 113 0.68 1.61 4.49
N VAL A 114 0.15 1.85 3.29
CA VAL A 114 0.88 2.43 2.17
C VAL A 114 0.75 3.96 2.25
N HIS A 115 1.89 4.64 2.27
CA HIS A 115 1.94 6.09 2.21
C HIS A 115 1.90 6.53 0.74
N GLU A 116 1.02 7.47 0.42
CA GLU A 116 0.99 8.08 -0.93
C GLU A 116 2.26 8.91 -1.14
N ASP A 117 2.82 8.85 -2.35
CA ASP A 117 3.92 9.73 -2.73
C ASP A 117 3.49 11.19 -2.66
N VAL A 118 4.17 11.95 -1.79
CA VAL A 118 4.00 13.38 -1.69
C VAL A 118 5.07 14.08 -2.51
N LYS A 119 4.66 15.07 -3.30
CA LYS A 119 5.58 15.91 -4.08
C LYS A 119 5.25 17.37 -3.93
N THR A 120 6.24 18.20 -4.19
CA THR A 120 6.04 19.64 -4.36
C THR A 120 5.50 19.92 -5.75
N VAL A 121 4.57 20.87 -5.87
CA VAL A 121 4.00 21.26 -7.16
C VAL A 121 4.45 22.66 -7.53
N LYS A 122 5.01 22.80 -8.74
CA LYS A 122 5.52 24.07 -9.27
C LYS A 122 4.78 24.43 -10.56
N VAL A 123 4.14 25.59 -10.55
CA VAL A 123 3.39 26.13 -11.70
C VAL A 123 3.96 27.49 -12.06
N ALA A 124 4.43 27.64 -13.30
CA ALA A 124 4.95 28.92 -13.82
C ALA A 124 6.00 29.58 -12.90
N GLY A 125 6.85 28.77 -12.25
CA GLY A 125 7.89 29.26 -11.34
C GLY A 125 7.46 29.42 -9.88
N LEU A 126 6.18 29.26 -9.55
CA LEU A 126 5.63 29.39 -8.20
C LEU A 126 5.27 28.02 -7.61
N TYR A 127 5.44 27.87 -6.31
CA TYR A 127 5.14 26.65 -5.58
C TYR A 127 3.71 26.69 -5.01
N LEU A 128 2.99 25.59 -5.12
CA LEU A 128 1.73 25.41 -4.41
C LEU A 128 2.01 25.30 -2.91
N TRP A 129 1.27 26.05 -2.12
CA TRP A 129 1.43 26.11 -0.67
C TRP A 129 0.07 26.09 0.02
N LYS A 130 -0.07 25.23 1.03
CA LYS A 130 -1.24 25.17 1.91
C LYS A 130 -1.04 26.13 3.08
N TYR A 131 -1.90 27.14 3.19
CA TYR A 131 -1.89 28.03 4.34
C TYR A 131 -3.24 28.01 5.03
N LYS A 132 -3.26 27.46 6.25
CA LYS A 132 -4.48 27.22 7.02
C LYS A 132 -5.47 26.37 6.19
N ASN A 133 -6.55 26.98 5.72
CA ASN A 133 -7.61 26.33 4.94
C ASN A 133 -7.62 26.80 3.47
N GLU A 134 -6.57 27.48 3.02
CA GLU A 134 -6.44 27.99 1.66
C GLU A 134 -5.20 27.41 0.98
N TYR A 135 -5.22 27.45 -0.36
CA TYR A 135 -4.11 27.05 -1.20
C TYR A 135 -3.68 28.26 -2.03
N LYS A 136 -2.36 28.52 -2.12
CA LYS A 136 -1.80 29.68 -2.81
C LYS A 136 -0.59 29.28 -3.62
N LEU A 137 -0.31 30.02 -4.68
CA LEU A 137 0.98 29.96 -5.39
C LEU A 137 1.91 31.01 -4.80
N VAL A 138 3.08 30.60 -4.36
CA VAL A 138 4.08 31.47 -3.72
C VAL A 138 5.45 31.29 -4.37
N ALA A 139 6.26 32.34 -4.37
CA ALA A 139 7.62 32.28 -4.92
C ALA A 139 8.60 31.57 -3.97
N ASP A 140 8.36 31.67 -2.66
CA ASP A 140 9.23 31.08 -1.65
C ASP A 140 8.98 29.58 -1.53
N PHE A 141 10.05 28.83 -1.31
CA PHE A 141 10.01 27.39 -1.08
C PHE A 141 10.93 27.03 0.08
N ASP A 142 10.41 26.28 1.05
CA ASP A 142 11.20 25.66 2.12
C ASP A 142 10.89 24.17 2.14
N MET A 143 11.89 23.35 1.81
CA MET A 143 11.78 21.89 1.81
C MET A 143 11.49 21.28 3.19
N ARG A 144 11.63 22.05 4.27
CA ARG A 144 11.29 21.60 5.63
C ARG A 144 9.84 21.91 6.00
N ASN A 145 9.13 22.67 5.18
CA ASN A 145 7.75 23.06 5.44
C ASN A 145 6.79 22.07 4.74
N GLU A 146 6.13 21.25 5.55
CA GLU A 146 5.18 20.22 5.11
C GLU A 146 4.02 20.75 4.25
N ASN A 147 3.72 22.05 4.34
CA ASN A 147 2.66 22.69 3.57
C ASN A 147 2.93 22.80 2.06
N TYR A 148 4.12 22.42 1.59
CA TYR A 148 4.47 22.36 0.17
C TYR A 148 4.30 20.96 -0.44
N TYR A 149 3.98 19.95 0.37
CA TYR A 149 3.95 18.55 -0.06
C TYR A 149 2.52 18.08 -0.22
N PHE A 150 2.19 17.59 -1.41
CA PHE A 150 0.84 17.18 -1.78
C PHE A 150 0.86 15.80 -2.42
N THR A 151 -0.17 15.00 -2.14
CA THR A 151 -0.40 13.77 -2.89
C THR A 151 -1.13 14.05 -4.20
N LYS A 152 -1.02 13.15 -5.19
CA LYS A 152 -1.77 13.27 -6.46
C LYS A 152 -3.28 13.41 -6.22
N ARG A 153 -3.80 12.75 -5.18
CA ARG A 153 -5.22 12.79 -4.82
C ARG A 153 -5.62 14.16 -4.26
N GLU A 154 -4.79 14.77 -3.42
CA GLU A 154 -5.02 16.14 -2.94
C GLU A 154 -5.04 17.12 -4.11
N LEU A 155 -4.09 17.01 -5.03
CA LEU A 155 -4.01 17.88 -6.20
C LEU A 155 -5.24 17.81 -7.09
N LYS A 156 -5.80 16.61 -7.30
CA LYS A 156 -7.07 16.46 -8.03
C LYS A 156 -8.20 17.26 -7.38
N LYS A 157 -8.33 17.20 -6.05
CA LYS A 157 -9.34 17.99 -5.32
C LYS A 157 -9.06 19.49 -5.38
N ILE A 158 -7.79 19.90 -5.32
CA ILE A 158 -7.39 21.30 -5.40
C ILE A 158 -7.68 21.86 -6.80
N ASN A 159 -7.51 21.06 -7.86
CA ASN A 159 -7.80 21.46 -9.24
C ASN A 159 -9.28 21.75 -9.51
N GLU A 160 -10.18 21.21 -8.69
CA GLU A 160 -11.63 21.49 -8.75
C GLU A 160 -11.98 22.86 -8.16
N LEU A 161 -11.05 23.54 -7.46
CA LEU A 161 -11.27 24.86 -6.90
C LEU A 161 -11.26 25.93 -8.01
N GLU A 162 -12.17 26.90 -7.90
CA GLU A 162 -12.36 27.97 -8.89
C GLU A 162 -11.05 28.73 -9.22
N GLN A 163 -10.18 28.91 -8.23
CA GLN A 163 -8.89 29.60 -8.40
C GLN A 163 -7.84 28.78 -9.18
N PHE A 164 -8.03 27.47 -9.34
CA PHE A 164 -7.12 26.56 -10.06
C PHE A 164 -7.77 25.85 -11.24
N LYS A 165 -9.04 26.13 -11.56
CA LYS A 165 -9.78 25.49 -12.67
C LYS A 165 -9.09 25.58 -14.06
N HIS A 166 -8.14 26.50 -14.21
CA HIS A 166 -7.37 26.73 -15.44
C HIS A 166 -5.87 26.39 -15.29
N VAL A 167 -5.49 25.80 -14.17
CA VAL A 167 -4.13 25.39 -13.87
C VAL A 167 -4.10 23.86 -13.88
N ASP A 168 -3.10 23.27 -14.52
CA ASP A 168 -2.91 21.83 -14.46
C ASP A 168 -1.97 21.45 -13.30
N LEU A 169 -2.53 21.40 -12.09
CA LEU A 169 -1.77 21.00 -10.90
C LEU A 169 -1.33 19.53 -10.93
N VAL A 170 -2.04 18.68 -11.68
CA VAL A 170 -1.75 17.25 -11.77
C VAL A 170 -0.66 16.98 -12.82
N GLY A 171 -0.64 17.70 -13.93
CA GLY A 171 0.47 17.68 -14.88
C GLY A 171 1.77 18.21 -14.24
N ALA A 172 1.66 19.27 -13.43
CA ALA A 172 2.79 19.82 -12.66
C ALA A 172 3.30 18.89 -11.51
N TRP A 173 2.65 17.76 -11.27
CA TRP A 173 3.09 16.70 -10.33
C TRP A 173 4.08 15.71 -10.99
N GLU A 174 4.09 15.65 -12.33
CA GLU A 174 4.89 14.68 -13.09
C GLU A 174 6.29 15.22 -13.44
N ASP A 175 6.46 16.54 -13.51
CA ASP A 175 7.75 17.17 -13.87
C ASP A 175 8.57 17.55 -12.64
N GLY A 176 9.22 16.54 -12.07
CA GLY A 176 10.43 16.71 -11.28
C GLY A 176 11.62 16.13 -12.05
N GLU A 177 11.98 16.76 -13.18
CA GLU A 177 13.34 16.66 -13.74
C GLU A 177 14.23 17.75 -13.13
#